data_AF-A0A5K1C1J2-F1
#
_entry.id   AF-A0A5K1C1J2-F1
#
_cell.length_a   1.000
_cell.length_b   1.000
_cell.length_c   1.000
_cell.angle_alpha   90.00
_cell.angle_beta   90.00
_cell.angle_gamma   90.00
#
_symmetry.space_group_name_H-M   'P 1'
#
loop_
_entity.id
_entity.type
_entity.pdbx_description
1 polymer ?
#
loop_
_entity_poly.entity_id
_entity_poly.type
_entity_poly.pdbx_seq_one_letter_code
_entity_poly.pdbx_strand_id
1 'polypeptide(L)' 'NGTLVSADSTGSVHFWDAQHGTLIQSHSRHKGDVNALAATPTNRRVFSAGSDGQ' A
#
# COMPACT_ATOMS: atom_id res chain seq x y z
N ASN A 1 8.14 -5.61 -15.38
CA ASN A 1 7.38 -6.35 -14.34
C ASN A 1 7.37 -5.50 -13.09
N GLY A 2 6.28 -4.76 -12.90
CA GLY A 2 6.17 -3.77 -11.82
C GLY A 2 5.49 -4.34 -10.59
N THR A 3 5.65 -3.66 -9.46
CA THR A 3 4.85 -3.89 -8.25
C THR A 3 3.65 -2.94 -8.29
N LEU A 4 2.44 -3.46 -8.09
CA LEU A 4 1.27 -2.62 -7.82
C LEU A 4 1.10 -2.47 -6.32
N VAL A 5 0.55 -1.32 -5.92
CA VAL A 5 0.29 -1.02 -4.52
C VAL A 5 -1.12 -0.49 -4.40
N SER A 6 -1.87 -1.04 -3.45
CA SER A 6 -3.21 -0.58 -3.10
C SER A 6 -3.36 -0.52 -1.58
N ALA A 7 -4.45 0.10 -1.11
CA ALA A 7 -4.79 0.10 0.31
C ALA A 7 -6.31 0.09 0.49
N ASP A 8 -6.78 -0.19 1.70
CA ASP A 8 -8.20 -0.38 2.00
C ASP A 8 -8.68 0.32 3.28
N SER A 9 -9.99 0.21 3.53
CA SER A 9 -10.68 0.78 4.68
C SER A 9 -10.37 0.08 6.02
N THR A 10 -9.63 -1.03 6.00
CA THR A 10 -9.19 -1.74 7.22
C THR A 10 -7.84 -1.26 7.72
N GLY A 11 -7.21 -0.32 7.01
CA GLY A 11 -5.89 0.21 7.36
C GLY A 11 -4.73 -0.61 6.80
N SER A 12 -5.01 -1.46 5.80
CA SER A 12 -4.03 -2.34 5.19
C SER A 12 -3.49 -1.78 3.87
N VAL A 13 -2.18 -1.88 3.67
CA VAL A 13 -1.49 -1.59 2.40
C VAL A 13 -0.99 -2.89 1.79
N HIS A 14 -1.36 -3.14 0.53
CA HIS A 14 -1.12 -4.38 -0.20
C HIS A 14 -0.15 -4.16 -1.35
N PHE A 15 0.79 -5.10 -1.51
CA PHE A 15 1.79 -5.12 -2.57
C PHE A 15 1.59 -6.34 -3.45
N TRP A 16 1.56 -6.13 -4.77
CA TRP A 16 1.21 -7.16 -5.74
C TRP A 16 2.27 -7.30 -6.82
N ASP A 17 2.47 -8.52 -7.31
CA ASP A 17 3.12 -8.75 -8.59
C ASP A 17 2.12 -8.36 -9.68
N ALA A 18 2.44 -7.31 -10.46
CA ALA A 18 1.53 -6.81 -11.48
C ALA A 18 1.38 -7.75 -12.69
N GLN A 19 2.38 -8.59 -12.94
CA GLN A 19 2.36 -9.52 -14.07
C GLN A 19 1.46 -10.72 -13.77
N HIS A 20 1.56 -11.26 -12.55
CA HIS A 20 0.84 -12.47 -12.16
C HIS A 20 -0.44 -12.19 -11.37
N GLY A 21 -0.65 -10.93 -10.93
CA GLY A 21 -1.79 -10.55 -10.10
C GLY A 21 -1.75 -11.17 -8.70
N THR A 22 -0.57 -11.58 -8.22
CA THR A 22 -0.41 -12.27 -6.94
C THR A 22 -0.10 -11.29 -5.83
N LEU A 23 -0.74 -11.47 -4.67
CA LEU A 23 -0.41 -10.70 -3.47
C LEU A 23 0.96 -11.16 -2.95
N ILE A 24 1.90 -10.22 -2.88
CA ILE A 24 3.25 -10.45 -2.35
C ILE A 24 3.27 -10.22 -0.85
N GLN A 25 2.67 -9.12 -0.40
CA GLN A 25 2.74 -8.69 0.99
C GLN A 25 1.58 -7.77 1.37
N SER A 26 1.19 -7.81 2.65
CA SER A 26 0.22 -6.89 3.23
C SER A 26 0.73 -6.32 4.55
N HIS A 27 0.45 -5.05 4.80
CA HIS A 27 0.84 -4.33 6.02
C HIS A 27 -0.37 -3.64 6.63
N SER A 28 -0.83 -4.11 7.78
CA SER A 28 -1.89 -3.47 8.56
C SER A 28 -1.26 -2.54 9.61
N ARG A 29 -0.99 -1.29 9.21
CA ARG A 29 -0.35 -0.28 10.08
C ARG A 29 -1.34 0.74 10.61
N HIS A 30 -2.29 1.15 9.78
CA HIS A 30 -3.31 2.11 10.18
C HIS A 30 -4.43 1.39 10.92
N LYS A 31 -5.11 2.11 11.82
CA LYS A 31 -6.28 1.62 12.59
C LYS A 31 -7.62 2.01 11.95
N GLY A 32 -7.60 2.42 10.69
CA GLY A 32 -8.76 2.85 9.90
C GLY A 32 -8.34 3.14 8.46
N ASP A 33 -9.24 3.74 7.67
CA ASP A 33 -9.05 3.95 6.24
C ASP A 33 -7.68 4.51 5.86
N VAL A 34 -7.02 3.86 4.90
CA VAL A 34 -5.88 4.45 4.22
C VAL A 34 -6.39 5.34 3.10
N ASN A 35 -6.16 6.64 3.22
CA ASN A 35 -6.72 7.64 2.32
C ASN A 35 -5.77 8.06 1.21
N ALA A 36 -4.45 7.86 1.41
CA ALA A 36 -3.45 8.27 0.45
C ALA A 36 -2.28 7.28 0.38
N LEU A 37 -1.72 7.14 -0.81
CA LEU A 37 -0.49 6.43 -1.08
C LEU A 37 0.42 7.29 -1.95
N ALA A 38 1.72 7.27 -1.68
CA ALA A 38 2.74 7.91 -2.50
C ALA A 38 3.97 7.02 -2.64
N ALA A 39 4.51 6.89 -3.85
CA ALA A 39 5.73 6.15 -4.11
C ALA A 39 6.89 7.10 -4.42
N THR A 40 8.09 6.73 -3.99
CA THR A 40 9.32 7.42 -4.41
C THR A 40 9.61 7.15 -5.88
N PRO A 41 10.24 8.08 -6.64
CA PRO A 41 10.56 7.86 -8.06
C PRO A 41 11.47 6.64 -8.32
N THR A 42 12.26 6.25 -7.32
CA THR A 42 13.11 5.05 -7.37
C THR A 42 12.35 3.76 -7.07
N ASN A 43 11.05 3.84 -6.75
CA ASN A 43 10.16 2.73 -6.38
C ASN A 43 10.65 1.89 -5.19
N ARG A 44 11.55 2.42 -4.35
CA ARG A 44 12.12 1.70 -3.20
C ARG A 44 11.31 1.87 -1.92
N ARG A 45 10.42 2.84 -1.88
CA ARG A 45 9.59 3.19 -0.73
C ARG A 45 8.21 3.64 -1.18
N VAL A 46 7.24 3.27 -0.35
CA VAL A 46 5.85 3.72 -0.39
C VAL A 46 5.54 4.34 0.97
N PHE A 47 4.82 5.46 0.94
CA PHE A 47 4.24 6.11 2.10
C PHE A 47 2.73 5.96 2.05
N SER A 48 2.11 5.80 3.20
CA SER A 48 0.67 5.74 3.40
C SER A 48 0.26 6.73 4.47
N ALA A 49 -0.95 7.29 4.33
CA ALA A 49 -1.57 8.12 5.36
C ALA A 49 -3.02 7.70 5.55
N GLY A 50 -3.46 7.63 6.81
CA GLY A 50 -4.76 7.12 7.20
C GLY A 50 -5.60 8.10 8.01
N SER A 51 -6.89 7.78 8.15
CA SER A 51 -7.85 8.54 8.98
C SER A 51 -7.48 8.54 10.46
N ASP A 52 -6.58 7.64 10.88
CA ASP A 52 -6.05 7.56 12.23
C ASP A 52 -4.95 8.59 12.53
N GLY A 53 -4.65 9.48 11.58
CA GLY A 53 -3.66 10.55 11.72
C GLY A 53 -2.21 10.06 11.62
N GLN A 54 -2.01 8.83 11.13
CA GLN A 54 -0.70 8.24 10.84
C GLN A 54 -0.42 8.18 9.35
#